data_AF-A0A7C1QZ16-F1
#
_entry.id   AF-A0A7C1QZ16-F1
#
_cell.length_a   1.000
_cell.length_b   1.000
_cell.length_c   1.000
_cell.angle_alpha   90.00
_cell.angle_beta   90.00
_cell.angle_gamma   90.00
#
_symmetry.space_group_name_H-M   'P 1'
#
loop_
_entity.id
_entity.type
_entity.pdbx_description
1 polymer ?
#
loop_
_entity_poly.entity_id
_entity_poly.type
_entity_poly.pdbx_seq_one_letter_code
_entity_poly.pdbx_strand_id
1 'polypeptide(L)'
;MLVGGTDSGKTTLLTFLANGLAERGFKVAIVDSDVGQKGILPPATVSFAFVEGPFSSPSELRGYAHYFIGTTTPGQYIGEMVVGVKRLADIASERADVVLIDTTGFITGIGAELKRLKAELVRPDIIVLLERAGEMGYLRKLLAPYGDVITLRISPAARKHSPQERREVRREKWRTYF
;
A
#
# COMPACT_ATOMS: atom_id res chain seq x y z
N MET A 1 4.50 -6.52 -3.52
CA MET A 1 4.15 -5.07 -3.51
C MET A 1 3.03 -4.79 -4.50
N LEU A 2 1.98 -4.06 -4.10
CA LEU A 2 0.83 -3.73 -4.95
C LEU A 2 0.96 -2.30 -5.52
N VAL A 3 0.81 -2.15 -6.84
CA VAL A 3 0.93 -0.86 -7.55
C VAL A 3 -0.25 -0.68 -8.49
N GLY A 4 -0.83 0.51 -8.52
CA GLY A 4 -1.95 0.84 -9.39
C GLY A 4 -2.52 2.22 -9.07
N GLY A 5 -3.29 2.78 -9.99
CA GLY A 5 -3.91 4.10 -9.83
C GLY A 5 -4.89 4.18 -8.66
N THR A 6 -5.36 5.38 -8.35
CA THR A 6 -6.45 5.56 -7.37
C THR A 6 -7.69 4.76 -7.80
N ASP A 7 -8.38 4.13 -6.83
CA ASP A 7 -9.57 3.31 -7.07
C ASP A 7 -9.34 2.15 -8.05
N SER A 8 -8.15 1.54 -8.02
CA SER A 8 -7.79 0.36 -8.80
C SER A 8 -8.13 -0.98 -8.14
N GLY A 9 -8.72 -0.98 -6.95
CA GLY A 9 -8.99 -2.21 -6.18
C GLY A 9 -7.77 -2.80 -5.45
N LYS A 10 -6.66 -2.05 -5.30
CA LYS A 10 -5.48 -2.48 -4.51
C LYS A 10 -5.87 -2.99 -3.12
N THR A 11 -6.63 -2.19 -2.38
CA THR A 11 -7.06 -2.55 -1.02
C THR A 11 -7.93 -3.80 -1.01
N THR A 12 -8.81 -3.99 -2.00
CA THR A 12 -9.60 -5.22 -2.13
C THR A 12 -8.73 -6.43 -2.37
N LEU A 13 -7.77 -6.34 -3.30
CA LEU A 13 -6.82 -7.42 -3.57
C LEU A 13 -5.92 -7.70 -2.36
N LEU A 14 -5.47 -6.65 -1.66
CA LEU A 14 -4.69 -6.75 -0.44
C LEU A 14 -5.44 -7.57 0.62
N THR A 15 -6.70 -7.19 0.91
CA THR A 15 -7.53 -7.90 1.89
C THR A 15 -7.75 -9.36 1.49
N PHE A 16 -8.05 -9.61 0.21
CA PHE A 16 -8.24 -10.97 -0.31
C PHE A 16 -6.97 -11.84 -0.13
N LEU A 17 -5.81 -11.32 -0.53
CA LEU A 17 -4.54 -12.04 -0.40
C LEU A 17 -4.18 -12.26 1.07
N ALA A 18 -4.34 -11.24 1.90
CA ALA A 18 -4.00 -11.29 3.31
C ALA A 18 -4.81 -12.34 4.07
N ASN A 19 -6.14 -12.31 3.93
CA ASN A 19 -7.02 -13.29 4.57
C ASN A 19 -6.73 -14.70 4.02
N GLY A 20 -6.62 -14.85 2.70
CA GLY A 20 -6.39 -16.17 2.09
C GLY A 20 -5.03 -16.79 2.46
N LEU A 21 -4.00 -15.98 2.69
CA LEU A 21 -2.69 -16.45 3.17
C LEU A 21 -2.74 -16.80 4.66
N ALA A 22 -3.40 -15.98 5.48
CA ALA A 22 -3.58 -16.24 6.90
C ALA A 22 -4.40 -17.52 7.14
N GLU A 23 -5.47 -17.75 6.37
CA GLU A 23 -6.27 -18.99 6.40
C GLU A 23 -5.44 -20.23 6.06
N ARG A 24 -4.39 -20.08 5.25
CA ARG A 24 -3.44 -21.16 4.92
C ARG A 24 -2.34 -21.33 5.97
N GLY A 25 -2.38 -20.58 7.07
CA GLY A 25 -1.45 -20.67 8.18
C GLY A 25 -0.18 -19.83 8.04
N PHE A 26 -0.08 -18.95 7.03
CA PHE A 26 1.05 -18.03 6.90
C PHE A 26 0.90 -16.86 7.87
N LYS A 27 2.01 -16.44 8.48
CA LYS A 27 2.09 -15.16 9.20
C LYS A 27 2.20 -14.04 8.18
N VAL A 28 1.14 -13.25 8.05
CA VAL A 28 1.07 -12.15 7.09
C VAL A 28 1.25 -10.82 7.81
N ALA A 29 2.10 -9.97 7.27
CA ALA A 29 2.17 -8.56 7.62
C ALA A 29 1.73 -7.68 6.44
N ILE A 30 1.06 -6.58 6.76
CA ILE A 30 0.66 -5.56 5.78
C ILE A 30 1.40 -4.28 6.11
N VAL A 31 2.20 -3.78 5.16
CA VAL A 31 2.78 -2.44 5.20
C VAL A 31 1.91 -1.52 4.35
N ASP A 32 1.25 -0.58 5.00
CA ASP A 32 0.49 0.47 4.35
C ASP A 32 1.38 1.70 4.16
N SER A 33 1.61 2.04 2.89
CA SER A 33 2.43 3.19 2.51
C SER A 33 1.64 4.32 1.83
N ASP A 34 0.30 4.30 1.95
CA ASP A 34 -0.56 5.39 1.53
C ASP A 34 -0.77 6.42 2.65
N VAL A 35 0.10 7.43 2.67
CA VAL A 35 -0.01 8.57 3.60
C VAL A 35 -1.27 9.42 3.40
N GLY A 36 -2.07 9.16 2.36
CA GLY A 36 -3.23 9.94 2.01
C GLY A 36 -4.35 9.86 3.03
N GLN A 37 -5.07 8.73 3.07
CA GLN A 37 -6.36 8.63 3.76
C GLN A 37 -6.73 7.23 4.24
N LYS A 38 -6.64 6.25 3.36
CA LYS A 38 -7.03 4.87 3.63
C LYS A 38 -5.80 4.12 4.13
N GLY A 39 -5.95 3.29 5.14
CA GLY A 39 -4.80 2.73 5.83
C GLY A 39 -5.11 2.16 7.21
N ILE A 40 -4.10 1.52 7.78
CA ILE A 40 -4.15 0.90 9.12
C ILE A 40 -4.23 1.98 10.20
N LEU A 41 -3.43 3.04 10.06
CA LEU A 41 -3.38 4.16 10.99
C LEU A 41 -3.92 5.45 10.35
N PRO A 42 -3.97 6.56 11.12
CA PRO A 42 -4.34 7.86 10.59
C PRO A 42 -3.42 8.31 9.43
N PRO A 43 -3.88 9.27 8.61
CA PRO A 43 -3.10 9.85 7.53
C PRO A 43 -1.71 10.36 7.95
N ALA A 44 -0.84 10.61 6.97
CA ALA A 44 0.53 11.07 7.17
C ALA A 44 1.47 10.07 7.87
N THR A 45 1.07 8.80 7.93
CA THR A 45 1.90 7.70 8.42
C THR A 45 2.14 6.66 7.34
N VAL A 46 3.33 6.05 7.36
CA VAL A 46 3.51 4.68 6.86
C VAL A 46 3.35 3.79 8.07
N SER A 47 2.62 2.68 7.94
CA SER A 47 2.32 1.81 9.08
C SER A 47 2.38 0.35 8.68
N PHE A 48 2.53 -0.54 9.66
CA PHE A 48 2.30 -1.95 9.40
C PHE A 48 1.57 -2.63 10.55
N ALA A 49 0.89 -3.73 10.23
CA ALA A 49 0.19 -4.59 11.16
C ALA A 49 0.35 -6.06 10.77
N PHE A 50 0.21 -6.96 11.74
CA PHE A 50 0.04 -8.39 11.49
C PHE A 50 -1.44 -8.71 11.26
N VAL A 51 -1.70 -9.72 10.44
CA VAL A 51 -3.04 -10.27 10.22
C VAL A 51 -3.28 -11.36 11.26
N GLU A 52 -4.01 -11.03 12.33
CA GLU A 52 -4.30 -11.94 13.44
C GLU A 52 -5.64 -12.69 13.28
N GLY A 53 -6.46 -12.27 12.30
CA GLY A 53 -7.76 -12.84 11.99
C GLY A 53 -8.35 -12.23 10.70
N PRO A 54 -9.52 -12.70 10.26
CA PRO A 54 -10.18 -12.17 9.08
C PRO A 54 -10.58 -10.71 9.29
N PHE A 55 -10.30 -9.87 8.30
CA PHE A 55 -10.67 -8.45 8.30
C PHE A 55 -11.30 -8.04 6.97
N SER A 56 -12.11 -6.99 6.97
CA SER A 56 -12.74 -6.45 5.74
C SER A 56 -12.06 -5.19 5.22
N SER A 57 -11.44 -4.42 6.11
CA SER A 57 -10.72 -3.18 5.81
C SER A 57 -9.41 -3.10 6.60
N PRO A 58 -8.30 -2.61 6.01
CA PRO A 58 -7.04 -2.41 6.76
C PRO A 58 -7.19 -1.55 8.02
N SER A 59 -8.22 -0.71 8.11
CA SER A 59 -8.51 0.09 9.31
C SER A 59 -8.97 -0.72 10.53
N GLU A 60 -9.36 -1.98 10.35
CA GLU A 60 -9.68 -2.91 11.45
C GLU A 60 -8.42 -3.51 12.07
N LEU A 61 -7.27 -3.43 11.37
CA LEU A 61 -6.03 -4.01 11.85
C LEU A 61 -5.43 -3.15 12.95
N ARG A 62 -4.89 -3.81 13.97
CA ARG A 62 -4.12 -3.16 15.02
C ARG A 62 -2.73 -2.82 14.51
N GLY A 63 -2.45 -1.52 14.34
CA GLY A 63 -1.11 -1.05 13.96
C GLY A 63 -0.04 -1.54 14.95
N TYR A 64 0.99 -2.20 14.43
CA TYR A 64 2.11 -2.71 15.22
C TYR A 64 3.23 -1.67 15.34
N ALA A 65 3.58 -1.02 14.24
CA ALA A 65 4.51 0.09 14.23
C ALA A 65 4.17 1.08 13.10
N HIS A 66 4.73 2.27 13.21
CA HIS A 66 4.52 3.34 12.25
C HIS A 66 5.75 4.21 12.09
N TYR A 67 5.76 4.94 10.98
CA TYR A 67 6.72 5.97 10.66
C TYR A 67 5.92 7.22 10.28
N PHE A 68 6.01 8.26 11.11
CA PHE A 68 5.30 9.51 10.86
C PHE A 68 6.04 10.34 9.81
N ILE A 69 5.36 10.62 8.70
CA ILE A 69 5.89 11.42 7.60
C ILE A 69 5.49 12.89 7.76
N GLY A 70 4.33 13.15 8.37
CA GLY A 70 3.85 14.52 8.61
C GLY A 70 3.26 15.21 7.38
N THR A 71 3.08 14.50 6.26
CA THR A 71 2.33 15.00 5.09
C THR A 71 1.36 13.95 4.56
N THR A 72 0.27 14.41 3.95
CA THR A 72 -0.65 13.55 3.17
C THR A 72 -0.41 13.63 1.66
N THR A 73 0.65 14.34 1.24
CA THR A 73 1.05 14.53 -0.16
C THR A 73 2.28 13.68 -0.46
N PRO A 74 2.14 12.52 -1.17
CA PRO A 74 3.24 11.55 -1.33
C PRO A 74 4.50 12.06 -2.04
N GLY A 75 4.45 13.21 -2.73
CA GLY A 75 5.58 13.78 -3.47
C GLY A 75 6.43 14.79 -2.68
N GLN A 76 6.05 15.17 -1.46
CA GLN A 76 6.75 16.23 -0.71
C GLN A 76 7.98 15.71 0.05
N TYR A 77 7.94 14.47 0.56
CA TYR A 77 8.98 13.87 1.40
C TYR A 77 9.32 12.45 0.90
N ILE A 78 9.85 12.37 -0.32
CA ILE A 78 10.06 11.08 -1.01
C ILE A 78 11.07 10.21 -0.27
N GLY A 79 12.18 10.80 0.19
CA GLY A 79 13.23 10.06 0.91
C GLY A 79 12.68 9.40 2.18
N GLU A 80 12.00 10.20 3.00
CA GLU A 80 11.37 9.76 4.24
C GLU A 80 10.31 8.69 3.99
N MET A 81 9.51 8.86 2.94
CA MET A 81 8.53 7.86 2.52
C MET A 81 9.17 6.52 2.20
N VAL A 82 10.27 6.52 1.43
CA VAL A 82 10.91 5.26 0.99
C VAL A 82 11.66 4.62 2.16
N VAL A 83 12.34 5.42 2.99
CA VAL A 83 13.00 4.97 4.23
C VAL A 83 11.98 4.36 5.19
N GLY A 84 10.83 5.01 5.39
CA GLY A 84 9.77 4.53 6.26
C GLY A 84 9.22 3.18 5.79
N VAL A 85 8.98 3.02 4.48
CA VAL A 85 8.56 1.73 3.91
C VAL A 85 9.62 0.65 4.10
N LYS A 86 10.89 0.94 3.80
CA LYS A 86 11.99 -0.04 3.97
C LYS A 86 12.10 -0.51 5.42
N ARG A 87 12.17 0.43 6.37
CA ARG A 87 12.30 0.09 7.79
C ARG A 87 11.15 -0.78 8.29
N LEU A 88 9.91 -0.43 7.93
CA LEU A 88 8.75 -1.19 8.40
C LEU A 88 8.64 -2.55 7.68
N ALA A 89 9.02 -2.64 6.41
CA ALA A 89 9.09 -3.91 5.68
C ALA A 89 10.15 -4.85 6.28
N ASP A 90 11.31 -4.33 6.67
CA ASP A 90 12.37 -5.12 7.32
C ASP A 90 11.89 -5.69 8.65
N ILE A 91 11.36 -4.85 9.53
CA ILE A 91 10.83 -5.27 10.84
C ILE A 91 9.70 -6.29 10.66
N ALA A 92 8.83 -6.09 9.67
CA ALA A 92 7.77 -7.05 9.37
C ALA A 92 8.34 -8.41 8.91
N SER A 93 9.36 -8.40 8.05
CA SER A 93 9.98 -9.61 7.49
C SER A 93 10.72 -10.47 8.52
N GLU A 94 11.12 -9.90 9.66
CA GLU A 94 11.70 -10.68 10.77
C GLU A 94 10.71 -11.67 11.40
N ARG A 95 9.40 -11.45 11.23
CA ARG A 95 8.34 -12.20 11.95
C ARG A 95 7.20 -12.69 11.07
N ALA A 96 7.09 -12.18 9.84
CA ALA A 96 6.09 -12.60 8.87
C ALA A 96 6.70 -13.50 7.79
N ASP A 97 5.96 -14.51 7.38
CA ASP A 97 6.29 -15.33 6.21
C ASP A 97 6.03 -14.57 4.91
N VAL A 98 5.04 -13.66 4.91
CA VAL A 98 4.68 -12.83 3.76
C VAL A 98 4.45 -11.38 4.17
N VAL A 99 5.10 -10.44 3.47
CA VAL A 99 4.88 -9.00 3.62
C VAL A 99 4.15 -8.44 2.40
N LEU A 100 2.90 -8.02 2.60
CA LEU A 100 2.10 -7.33 1.60
C LEU A 100 2.26 -5.83 1.74
N ILE A 101 2.72 -5.17 0.68
CA ILE A 101 2.95 -3.71 0.70
C ILE A 101 1.88 -3.03 -0.16
N ASP A 102 0.99 -2.29 0.47
CA ASP A 102 0.05 -1.39 -0.23
C ASP A 102 0.73 -0.06 -0.52
N THR A 103 0.47 0.51 -1.69
CA THR A 103 1.10 1.74 -2.13
C THR A 103 0.09 2.76 -2.62
N THR A 104 0.46 4.05 -2.54
CA THR A 104 -0.38 5.17 -2.99
C THR A 104 -0.92 5.01 -4.41
N GLY A 105 -2.10 5.57 -4.69
CA GLY A 105 -2.64 5.66 -6.06
C GLY A 105 -1.88 6.60 -7.01
N PHE A 106 -0.80 7.24 -6.55
CA PHE A 106 -0.02 8.20 -7.33
C PHE A 106 1.06 7.48 -8.14
N ILE A 107 0.78 7.30 -9.43
CA ILE A 107 1.59 6.46 -10.32
C ILE A 107 2.26 7.24 -11.47
N THR A 108 1.91 8.51 -11.67
CA THR A 108 2.46 9.36 -12.75
C THR A 108 3.53 10.32 -12.25
N GLY A 109 4.42 10.79 -13.14
CA GLY A 109 5.46 11.76 -12.81
C GLY A 109 6.31 11.30 -11.62
N ILE A 110 6.43 12.15 -10.60
CA ILE A 110 7.17 11.84 -9.37
C ILE A 110 6.60 10.64 -8.59
N GLY A 111 5.31 10.31 -8.79
CA GLY A 111 4.69 9.11 -8.24
C GLY A 111 5.29 7.81 -8.80
N ALA A 112 5.64 7.79 -10.09
CA ALA A 112 6.33 6.66 -10.72
C ALA A 112 7.71 6.44 -10.09
N GLU A 113 8.45 7.53 -9.90
CA GLU A 113 9.77 7.51 -9.25
C GLU A 113 9.68 7.04 -7.79
N LEU A 114 8.66 7.48 -7.06
CA LEU A 114 8.38 6.97 -5.71
C LEU A 114 8.15 5.45 -5.71
N LYS A 115 7.49 4.87 -6.72
CA LYS A 115 7.34 3.40 -6.83
C LYS A 115 8.67 2.73 -7.13
N ARG A 116 9.46 3.30 -8.04
CA ARG A 116 10.79 2.79 -8.38
C ARG A 116 11.70 2.74 -7.17
N LEU A 117 11.80 3.84 -6.42
CA LEU A 117 12.60 3.92 -5.19
C LEU A 117 12.11 2.94 -4.12
N LYS A 118 10.80 2.80 -3.92
CA LYS A 118 10.23 1.78 -3.02
C LYS A 118 10.63 0.37 -3.45
N ALA A 119 10.50 0.04 -4.72
CA ALA A 119 10.89 -1.27 -5.24
C ALA A 119 12.40 -1.51 -5.09
N GLU A 120 13.22 -0.52 -5.39
CA GLU A 120 14.68 -0.60 -5.27
C GLU A 120 15.14 -0.85 -3.85
N LEU A 121 14.60 -0.11 -2.86
CA LEU A 121 14.99 -0.31 -1.47
C LEU A 121 14.43 -1.60 -0.89
N VAL A 122 13.15 -1.91 -1.15
CA VAL A 122 12.49 -3.08 -0.54
C VAL A 122 12.91 -4.38 -1.23
N ARG A 123 13.19 -4.35 -2.54
CA ARG A 123 13.43 -5.53 -3.38
C ARG A 123 12.33 -6.59 -3.24
N PRO A 124 11.06 -6.25 -3.55
CA PRO A 124 9.96 -7.20 -3.42
C PRO A 124 10.11 -8.37 -4.40
N ASP A 125 9.79 -9.60 -3.95
CA ASP A 125 9.80 -10.77 -4.84
C ASP A 125 8.81 -10.62 -5.99
N ILE A 126 7.61 -10.12 -5.68
CA ILE A 126 6.52 -9.94 -6.64
C ILE A 126 5.99 -8.51 -6.58
N ILE A 127 5.82 -7.91 -7.76
CA ILE A 127 5.19 -6.61 -7.98
C ILE A 127 3.91 -6.83 -8.79
N VAL A 128 2.75 -6.54 -8.19
CA VAL A 128 1.46 -6.68 -8.84
C VAL A 128 0.98 -5.32 -9.34
N LEU A 129 0.82 -5.20 -10.65
CA LEU A 129 0.26 -4.04 -11.32
C LEU A 129 -1.24 -4.22 -11.54
N LEU A 130 -2.07 -3.33 -11.00
CA LEU A 130 -3.52 -3.31 -11.23
C LEU A 130 -3.89 -2.23 -12.25
N GLU A 131 -4.23 -2.62 -13.47
CA GLU A 131 -4.53 -1.72 -14.59
C GLU A 131 -5.89 -2.03 -15.27
N ARG A 132 -6.43 -1.07 -16.02
CA ARG A 132 -7.69 -1.26 -16.77
C ARG A 132 -7.46 -1.77 -18.18
N ALA A 133 -6.50 -1.21 -18.90
CA ALA A 133 -6.31 -1.39 -20.32
C ALA A 133 -4.85 -1.14 -20.78
N GLY A 134 -3.85 -1.71 -20.09
CA GLY A 134 -2.45 -1.64 -20.53
C GLY A 134 -1.74 -0.31 -20.23
N GLU A 135 -2.40 0.60 -19.51
CA GLU A 135 -1.92 1.97 -19.31
C GLU A 135 -0.64 2.06 -18.45
N MET A 136 -0.24 0.96 -17.80
CA MET A 136 0.94 0.92 -16.91
C MET A 136 2.14 0.20 -17.52
N GLY A 137 2.19 0.04 -18.85
CA GLY A 137 3.33 -0.55 -19.55
C GLY A 137 4.68 0.11 -19.22
N TYR A 138 4.71 1.43 -18.97
CA TYR A 138 5.92 2.14 -18.54
C TYR A 138 6.37 1.74 -17.13
N LEU A 139 5.44 1.56 -16.18
CA LEU A 139 5.76 1.10 -14.82
C LEU A 139 6.24 -0.34 -14.83
N ARG A 140 5.68 -1.19 -15.70
CA ARG A 140 6.17 -2.56 -15.86
C ARG A 140 7.66 -2.58 -16.19
N LYS A 141 8.08 -1.79 -17.18
CA LYS A 141 9.49 -1.68 -17.56
C LYS A 141 10.34 -1.06 -16.44
N LEU A 142 9.82 -0.03 -15.79
CA LEU A 142 10.51 0.68 -14.71
C LEU A 142 10.78 -0.21 -13.49
N LEU A 143 9.85 -1.12 -13.18
CA LEU A 143 9.87 -1.93 -11.96
C LEU A 143 10.46 -3.33 -12.14
N ALA A 144 10.52 -3.84 -13.38
CA ALA A 144 11.07 -5.17 -13.70
C ALA A 144 12.47 -5.46 -13.13
N PRO A 145 13.40 -4.49 -13.00
CA PRO A 145 14.71 -4.76 -12.41
C PRO A 145 14.68 -5.13 -10.91
N TYR A 146 13.56 -4.89 -10.22
CA TYR A 146 13.48 -4.96 -8.75
C TYR A 146 12.58 -6.08 -8.22
N GLY A 147 11.92 -6.85 -9.09
CA GLY A 147 11.03 -7.95 -8.73
C GLY A 147 10.22 -8.49 -9.90
N ASP A 148 9.57 -9.65 -9.73
CA ASP A 148 8.73 -10.26 -10.75
C ASP A 148 7.44 -9.48 -10.94
N VAL A 149 7.25 -8.90 -12.13
CA VAL A 149 6.11 -8.03 -12.40
C VAL A 149 4.95 -8.80 -13.04
N ILE A 150 3.85 -8.91 -12.29
CA ILE A 150 2.59 -9.51 -12.71
C ILE A 150 1.56 -8.41 -12.92
N THR A 151 0.80 -8.49 -14.01
CA THR A 151 -0.27 -7.53 -14.30
C THR A 151 -1.64 -8.19 -14.15
N LEU A 152 -2.52 -7.55 -13.38
CA LEU A 152 -3.91 -7.95 -13.19
C LEU A 152 -4.85 -6.87 -13.74
N ARG A 153 -5.89 -7.30 -14.45
CA ARG A 153 -6.94 -6.41 -14.94
C ARG A 153 -7.96 -6.11 -13.85
N ILE A 154 -8.28 -4.83 -13.67
CA ILE A 154 -9.25 -4.37 -12.67
C ILE A 154 -10.69 -4.64 -13.14
N SER A 155 -11.56 -5.06 -12.22
CA SER A 155 -13.00 -5.13 -12.48
C SER A 155 -13.61 -3.75 -12.75
N PRO A 156 -14.52 -3.58 -13.74
CA PRO A 156 -15.14 -2.28 -14.06
C PRO A 156 -15.87 -1.60 -12.90
N ALA A 157 -16.25 -2.35 -11.86
CA ALA A 157 -17.12 -1.91 -10.75
C ALA A 157 -16.47 -0.97 -9.71
N ALA A 158 -15.21 -0.53 -9.89
CA ALA A 158 -14.54 0.32 -8.91
C ALA A 158 -15.13 1.74 -8.85
N ARG A 159 -15.77 2.08 -7.72
CA ARG A 159 -16.37 3.40 -7.43
C ARG A 159 -15.30 4.46 -7.19
N LYS A 160 -15.47 5.65 -7.78
CA LYS A 160 -14.60 6.82 -7.55
C LYS A 160 -15.06 7.62 -6.34
N HIS A 161 -14.13 8.03 -5.48
CA HIS A 161 -14.40 8.96 -4.37
C HIS A 161 -14.04 10.41 -4.69
N SER A 162 -14.89 11.35 -4.29
CA SER A 162 -14.70 12.79 -4.51
C SER A 162 -13.68 13.43 -3.53
N PRO A 163 -13.05 14.58 -3.87
CA PRO A 163 -12.12 15.26 -2.96
C PRO A 163 -12.71 15.69 -1.60
N GLN A 164 -14.03 15.94 -1.53
CA GLN A 164 -14.71 16.32 -0.28
C GLN A 164 -14.92 15.11 0.64
N GLU A 165 -15.45 14.00 0.10
CA GLU A 165 -15.58 12.72 0.82
C GLU A 165 -14.23 12.31 1.42
N ARG A 166 -13.18 12.49 0.62
CA ARG A 166 -11.79 12.29 0.99
C ARG A 166 -11.39 13.12 2.22
N ARG A 167 -11.75 14.40 2.31
CA ARG A 167 -11.42 15.25 3.48
C ARG A 167 -12.16 14.81 4.74
N GLU A 168 -13.42 14.40 4.62
CA GLU A 168 -14.23 13.94 5.75
C GLU A 168 -13.68 12.65 6.35
N VAL A 169 -13.31 11.67 5.50
CA VAL A 169 -12.66 10.42 5.93
C VAL A 169 -11.39 10.68 6.74
N ARG A 170 -10.59 11.70 6.35
CA ARG A 170 -9.39 12.08 7.12
C ARG A 170 -9.72 12.57 8.52
N ARG A 171 -10.74 13.43 8.64
CA ARG A 171 -11.13 14.01 9.93
C ARG A 171 -11.66 12.92 10.86
N GLU A 172 -12.48 12.03 10.33
CA GLU A 172 -13.07 10.95 11.12
C GLU A 172 -12.00 10.00 11.67
N LYS A 173 -10.99 9.64 10.85
CA LYS A 173 -9.90 8.77 11.32
C LYS A 173 -9.11 9.33 12.49
N TRP A 174 -8.81 10.63 12.48
CA TRP A 174 -8.13 11.26 13.61
C TRP A 174 -9.00 11.27 14.86
N ARG A 175 -10.33 11.44 14.71
CA ARG A 175 -11.30 11.36 15.80
C ARG A 175 -11.47 9.94 16.35
N THR A 176 -11.34 8.90 15.52
CA THR A 176 -11.40 7.51 15.99
C THR A 176 -10.14 7.10 16.74
N TYR A 177 -8.99 7.70 16.40
CA TYR A 177 -7.71 7.34 16.99
C TYR A 177 -7.50 7.90 18.42
N PHE A 178 -8.06 9.07 18.73
CA PHE A 178 -7.95 9.75 20.03
C PHE A 178 -9.29 9.79 20.75
#